data_AF-A0A7J9R0G3-F1
#
_entry.id   AF-A0A7J9R0G3-F1
#
_cell.length_a   1.000
_cell.length_b   1.000
_cell.length_c   1.000
_cell.angle_alpha   90.00
_cell.angle_beta   90.00
_cell.angle_gamma   90.00
#
_symmetry.space_group_name_H-M   'P 1'
#
loop_
_entity.id
_entity.type
_entity.pdbx_description
1 polymer ?
#
loop_
_entity_poly.entity_id
_entity_poly.type
_entity_poly.pdbx_seq_one_letter_code
_entity_poly.pdbx_strand_id
1 'polypeptide(L)'
;VVDQVYKLNEIIRSLSTNTASAIELAQETQTIEREIDLKYRQATLKLLTEVTNTKELMLMKDVIEGIEEMADKCQRVSDSFILLALSL
;
A
#
# COMPACT_ATOMS: atom_id res chain seq x y z
N VAL A 1 -0.32 1.22 5.71
CA VAL A 1 -1.66 0.92 5.18
C VAL A 1 -2.71 1.97 5.57
N VAL A 2 -2.91 2.27 6.86
CA VAL A 2 -3.90 3.29 7.28
C VAL A 2 -3.69 4.64 6.56
N ASP A 3 -2.44 5.10 6.45
CA ASP A 3 -2.14 6.35 5.74
C ASP A 3 -2.49 6.29 4.25
N GLN A 4 -2.29 5.15 3.58
CA GLN A 4 -2.73 4.97 2.19
C GLN A 4 -4.25 5.04 2.06
N VAL A 5 -4.99 4.49 3.03
CA VAL A 5 -6.46 4.56 3.04
C VAL A 5 -6.94 6.00 3.22
N TYR A 6 -6.28 6.79 4.06
CA TYR A 6 -6.58 8.22 4.19
C TYR A 6 -6.29 8.98 2.89
N LYS A 7 -5.13 8.73 2.27
CA LYS A 7 -4.80 9.38 0.98
C LYS A 7 -5.73 8.99 -0.14
N LEU A 8 -6.18 7.72 -0.21
CA LEU A 8 -7.21 7.31 -1.17
C LEU A 8 -8.51 8.10 -0.99
N ASN A 9 -8.93 8.37 0.25
CA ASN A 9 -10.11 9.20 0.51
C ASN A 9 -9.92 10.63 0.01
N GLU A 10 -8.72 11.19 0.21
CA GLU A 10 -8.37 12.51 -0.32
C GLU A 10 -8.33 12.53 -1.85
N ILE A 11 -7.77 11.50 -2.50
CA ILE A 11 -7.76 11.36 -3.97
C ILE A 11 -9.18 11.41 -4.52
N ILE A 12 -10.13 10.66 -3.92
CA ILE A 12 -11.54 10.65 -4.35
C ILE A 12 -12.16 12.04 -4.23
N ARG A 13 -11.91 12.75 -3.12
CA ARG A 13 -12.42 14.10 -2.90
C ARG A 13 -11.80 15.08 -3.90
N SER A 14 -10.51 15.01 -4.10
CA SER A 14 -9.74 15.86 -5.02
C SER A 14 -10.11 15.62 -6.48
N LEU A 15 -10.42 14.39 -6.89
CA LEU A 15 -10.86 14.07 -8.26
C LEU A 15 -12.08 14.90 -8.68
N SER A 16 -12.97 15.22 -7.74
CA SER A 16 -14.18 16.02 -8.00
C SER A 16 -13.92 17.53 -8.14
N THR A 17 -12.77 18.02 -7.65
CA THR A 17 -12.49 19.46 -7.51
C THR A 17 -11.28 19.91 -8.34
N ASN A 18 -10.22 19.10 -8.37
CA ASN A 18 -8.97 19.38 -9.09
C ASN A 18 -8.19 18.08 -9.41
N THR A 19 -8.22 17.70 -10.68
CA THR A 19 -7.56 16.52 -11.24
C THR A 19 -6.04 16.50 -11.01
N ALA A 20 -5.36 17.65 -11.03
CA ALA A 20 -3.91 17.73 -10.84
C ALA A 20 -3.50 17.35 -9.41
N SER A 21 -4.30 17.77 -8.41
CA SER A 21 -4.05 17.42 -7.00
C SER A 21 -4.28 15.93 -6.72
N ALA A 22 -5.19 15.28 -7.45
CA ALA A 22 -5.41 13.84 -7.36
C ALA A 22 -4.18 13.04 -7.86
N ILE A 23 -3.47 13.54 -8.88
CA ILE A 23 -2.25 12.93 -9.40
C ILE A 23 -1.10 13.02 -8.38
N GLU A 24 -0.91 14.17 -7.72
CA GLU A 24 0.11 14.33 -6.68
C GLU A 24 -0.14 13.39 -5.50
N LEU A 25 -1.36 13.33 -4.97
CA LEU A 25 -1.72 12.44 -3.87
C LEU A 25 -1.51 10.95 -4.22
N ALA A 26 -1.71 10.58 -5.48
CA ALA A 26 -1.45 9.24 -5.95
C ALA A 26 0.06 8.92 -6.01
N GLN A 27 0.91 9.86 -6.42
CA GLN A 27 2.37 9.70 -6.34
C GLN A 27 2.84 9.54 -4.89
N GLU A 28 2.22 10.27 -3.96
CA GLU A 28 2.51 10.10 -2.54
C GLU A 28 2.08 8.72 -2.01
N THR A 29 0.93 8.21 -2.48
CA THR A 29 0.47 6.85 -2.15
C THR A 29 1.45 5.78 -2.64
N GLN A 30 2.06 5.99 -3.81
CA GLN A 30 3.10 5.12 -4.36
C GLN A 30 4.41 5.18 -3.56
N THR A 31 4.75 6.34 -2.98
CA THR A 31 5.91 6.45 -2.09
C THR A 31 5.68 5.66 -0.80
N ILE A 32 4.48 5.74 -0.23
CA ILE A 32 4.12 4.98 0.98
C ILE A 32 4.12 3.47 0.68
N GLU A 33 3.65 3.05 -0.50
CA GLU A 33 3.69 1.64 -0.92
C GLU A 33 5.13 1.11 -0.91
N ARG A 34 6.08 1.82 -1.53
CA ARG A 34 7.50 1.43 -1.53
C ARG A 34 8.08 1.29 -0.13
N GLU A 35 7.66 2.12 0.83
CA GLU A 35 8.10 1.99 2.22
C GLU A 35 7.55 0.73 2.89
N ILE A 36 6.30 0.36 2.58
CA ILE A 36 5.67 -0.86 3.10
C ILE A 36 6.38 -2.08 2.51
N ASP A 37 6.66 -2.05 1.21
CA ASP A 37 7.33 -3.09 0.44
C ASP A 37 8.76 -3.37 0.98
N LEU A 38 9.50 -2.31 1.35
CA LEU A 38 10.79 -2.43 2.05
C LEU A 38 10.66 -3.04 3.44
N LYS A 39 9.64 -2.63 4.22
CA LYS A 39 9.38 -3.17 5.55
C LYS A 39 8.96 -4.63 5.49
N TYR A 40 8.17 -5.03 4.49
CA TYR A 40 7.80 -6.40 4.22
C TYR A 40 9.05 -7.28 4.02
N ARG A 41 9.99 -6.84 3.18
CA ARG A 41 11.26 -7.57 2.95
C ARG A 41 12.08 -7.70 4.23
N GLN A 42 12.22 -6.62 4.98
CA GLN A 42 12.97 -6.62 6.25
C GLN A 42 12.32 -7.54 7.29
N ALA A 43 10.99 -7.49 7.43
CA ALA A 43 10.24 -8.33 8.36
C ALA A 43 10.34 -9.81 7.97
N THR A 44 10.25 -10.13 6.68
CA THR A 44 10.38 -11.50 6.17
C THR A 44 11.77 -12.07 6.45
N LEU A 45 12.84 -11.29 6.24
CA LEU A 45 14.21 -11.72 6.54
C LEU A 45 14.42 -11.97 8.04
N LYS A 46 13.93 -11.06 8.89
CA LYS A 46 13.98 -11.25 10.36
C LYS A 46 13.22 -12.49 10.78
N LEU A 47 12.01 -12.67 10.24
CA LEU A 47 11.17 -13.81 10.54
C LEU A 47 11.87 -15.14 10.23
N LEU A 48 12.47 -15.26 9.05
CA LEU A 48 13.22 -16.46 8.64
C LEU A 48 14.50 -16.71 9.45
N THR A 49 15.10 -15.65 10.02
CA THR A 49 16.35 -15.76 10.77
C THR A 49 16.12 -16.06 12.25
N GLU A 50 15.09 -15.47 12.84
CA GLU A 50 14.86 -15.50 14.30
C GLU A 50 13.87 -16.57 14.74
N VAL A 51 12.91 -16.99 13.90
CA VAL A 51 11.87 -17.95 14.29
C VAL A 51 12.22 -19.36 13.82
N THR A 52 12.48 -20.24 14.78
CA THR A 52 12.83 -21.65 14.52
C THR A 52 11.63 -22.59 14.52
N ASN A 53 10.51 -22.19 15.15
CA ASN A 53 9.27 -22.95 15.16
C ASN A 53 8.47 -22.72 13.88
N THR A 54 8.33 -23.75 13.05
CA THR A 54 7.62 -23.69 11.76
C THR A 54 6.17 -23.19 11.90
N LYS A 55 5.45 -23.54 12.97
CA LYS A 55 4.05 -23.13 13.13
C LYS A 55 3.93 -21.62 13.36
N GLU A 56 4.80 -21.06 14.19
CA GLU A 56 4.86 -19.62 14.46
C GLU A 56 5.35 -18.86 13.23
N LEU A 57 6.34 -19.41 12.53
CA LEU A 57 6.84 -18.87 11.26
C LEU A 57 5.71 -18.71 10.24
N MET A 58 4.88 -19.76 10.04
CA MET A 58 3.77 -19.73 9.09
C MET A 58 2.72 -18.70 9.47
N LEU A 59 2.29 -18.66 10.73
CA LEU A 59 1.29 -17.69 11.19
C LEU A 59 1.76 -16.24 11.02
N MET A 60 3.03 -15.98 11.32
CA MET A 60 3.58 -14.63 11.26
C MET A 60 3.87 -14.21 9.81
N LYS A 61 4.25 -15.16 8.95
CA LYS A 61 4.33 -14.95 7.49
C LYS A 61 2.96 -14.55 6.94
N ASP A 62 1.89 -15.28 7.28
CA ASP A 62 0.54 -15.00 6.77
C ASP A 62 0.07 -13.58 7.16
N VAL A 63 0.38 -13.13 8.38
CA VAL A 63 0.07 -11.77 8.82
C VAL A 63 0.86 -10.72 8.02
N ILE A 64 2.16 -10.94 7.82
CA ILE A 64 3.02 -10.02 7.07
C ILE A 64 2.58 -9.93 5.60
N GLU A 65 2.27 -11.07 4.96
CA GLU A 65 1.72 -11.11 3.60
C GLU A 65 0.35 -10.43 3.51
N GLY A 66 -0.52 -10.64 4.51
CA GLY A 66 -1.82 -9.98 4.53
C GLY A 66 -1.73 -8.45 4.58
N ILE A 67 -0.74 -7.91 5.30
CA ILE A 67 -0.49 -6.45 5.34
C ILE A 67 -0.01 -5.94 3.97
N GLU A 68 0.89 -6.66 3.33
CA GLU A 68 1.39 -6.31 1.99
C GLU A 68 0.27 -6.34 0.96
N GLU A 69 -0.53 -7.40 0.95
CA GLU A 69 -1.65 -7.55 0.02
C GLU A 69 -2.69 -6.43 0.19
N MET A 70 -2.88 -5.92 1.41
CA MET A 70 -3.73 -4.75 1.66
C MET A 70 -3.13 -3.46 1.11
N ALA A 71 -1.82 -3.25 1.26
CA ALA A 71 -1.12 -2.08 0.72
C ALA A 71 -1.18 -2.05 -0.81
N ASP A 72 -0.95 -3.22 -1.41
CA ASP A 72 -0.94 -3.44 -2.85
C ASP A 72 -2.33 -3.21 -3.47
N LYS A 73 -3.40 -3.63 -2.77
CA LYS A 73 -4.79 -3.29 -3.14
C LYS A 73 -5.04 -1.77 -3.12
N CYS A 74 -4.51 -1.06 -2.13
CA CYS A 74 -4.67 0.40 -2.05
C CYS A 74 -3.98 1.10 -3.23
N GLN A 75 -2.79 0.63 -3.60
CA GLN A 75 -2.03 1.17 -4.73
C GLN A 75 -2.77 0.97 -6.06
N ARG A 76 -3.33 -0.23 -6.32
CA ARG A 76 -4.16 -0.47 -7.52
C ARG A 76 -5.40 0.41 -7.62
N VAL A 77 -6.05 0.69 -6.49
CA VAL A 77 -7.20 1.59 -6.45
C VAL A 77 -6.77 3.02 -6.77
N SER A 78 -5.63 3.47 -6.23
CA SER A 78 -5.04 4.78 -6.55
C SER A 78 -4.76 4.92 -8.04
N ASP A 79 -4.14 3.91 -8.66
CA ASP A 79 -3.85 3.91 -10.11
C ASP A 79 -5.12 3.97 -10.95
N SER A 80 -6.17 3.25 -10.52
CA SER A 80 -7.48 3.30 -11.19
C SER A 80 -8.09 4.70 -11.14
N PHE A 81 -7.95 5.42 -10.02
CA PHE A 81 -8.39 6.80 -9.92
C PHE A 81 -7.58 7.76 -10.80
N ILE A 82 -6.26 7.58 -10.89
CA ILE A 82 -5.44 8.37 -11.84
C ILE A 82 -5.92 8.15 -13.28
N LEU A 83 -6.17 6.89 -13.65
CA LEU A 83 -6.61 6.56 -15.01
C LEU A 83 -7.95 7.22 -15.34
N LEU A 84 -8.89 7.25 -14.37
CA LEU A 84 -10.12 8.02 -14.48
C LEU A 84 -9.85 9.52 -14.61
N ALA A 85 -8.95 10.07 -13.80
CA ALA A 85 -8.55 11.47 -13.82
C ALA A 85 -8.01 11.90 -15.20
N LEU A 86 -7.21 11.04 -15.85
CA LEU A 86 -6.63 11.29 -17.18
C LEU A 86 -7.65 11.13 -18.33
N SER A 87 -8.76 10.43 -18.08
CA SER A 87 -9.82 10.20 -19.06
C SER A 87 -10.91 11.29 -19.09
N LEU A 88 -10.89 12.19 -18.10
CA LEU A 88 -11.75 13.37 -17.95
C LEU A 88 -11.08 14.61 -18.54
#